data_AF-A0A150RER7-F1
#
_entry.id   AF-A0A150RER7-F1
#
_cell.length_a   1.000
_cell.length_b   1.000
_cell.length_c   1.000
_cell.angle_alpha   90.00
_cell.angle_beta   90.00
_cell.angle_gamma   90.00
#
_symmetry.space_group_name_H-M   'P 1'
#
loop_
_entity.id
_entity.type
_entity.pdbx_description
1 polymer ?
#
loop_
_entity_poly.entity_id
_entity_poly.type
_entity_poly.pdbx_seq_one_letter_code
_entity_poly.pdbx_strand_id
1 'polypeptide(L)'
;MDILVMGVPNAALFQFCRTLDDVGCGFYPNSKFVHVDVRRPGAGRVFWIDISGPGEPSEYVDSWPGVVESGGLSSGAHAAPSGTAAPR
;
A
#
# COMPACT_ATOMS: atom_id res chain seq x y z
N MET A 1 -2.42 -10.46 2.74
CA MET A 1 -3.73 -11.14 2.61
C MET A 1 -4.57 -10.31 1.65
N ASP A 2 -5.43 -10.94 0.84
CA ASP A 2 -6.26 -10.22 -0.12
C ASP A 2 -7.71 -10.20 0.37
N ILE A 3 -8.31 -9.01 0.44
CA ILE A 3 -9.62 -8.80 1.04
C ILE A 3 -10.57 -8.21 0.00
N LEU A 4 -11.74 -8.84 -0.10
CA LEU A 4 -12.92 -8.32 -0.80
C LEU A 4 -14.07 -8.29 0.20
N VAL A 5 -14.79 -7.17 0.26
CA VAL A 5 -15.99 -7.03 1.08
C VAL A 5 -17.19 -6.84 0.15
N MET A 6 -18.16 -7.75 0.23
CA MET A 6 -19.35 -7.73 -0.62
C MET A 6 -20.11 -6.40 -0.45
N GLY A 7 -20.44 -5.75 -1.56
CA GLY A 7 -21.15 -4.47 -1.57
C GLY A 7 -20.30 -3.23 -1.27
N VAL A 8 -19.01 -3.39 -0.97
CA VAL A 8 -18.08 -2.27 -0.74
C VAL A 8 -17.22 -2.06 -1.99
N PRO A 9 -17.18 -0.84 -2.57
CA PRO A 9 -16.28 -0.54 -3.67
C PRO A 9 -14.82 -0.77 -3.29
N ASN A 10 -14.02 -1.32 -4.21
CA ASN A 10 -12.60 -1.60 -3.96
C ASN A 10 -11.83 -0.35 -3.49
N ALA A 11 -12.12 0.81 -4.09
CA ALA A 11 -11.55 2.10 -3.70
C ALA A 11 -11.89 2.48 -2.25
N ALA A 12 -13.12 2.23 -1.78
CA ALA A 12 -13.52 2.56 -0.41
C ALA A 12 -12.81 1.67 0.61
N LEU A 13 -12.69 0.36 0.33
CA LEU A 13 -11.91 -0.56 1.15
C LEU A 13 -10.44 -0.15 1.22
N PHE A 14 -9.87 0.27 0.09
CA PHE A 14 -8.49 0.74 0.02
C PHE A 14 -8.28 2.01 0.84
N GLN A 15 -9.17 3.01 0.71
CA GLN A 15 -9.11 4.23 1.52
C GLN A 15 -9.16 3.92 3.02
N PHE A 16 -10.02 2.98 3.42
CA PHE A 16 -10.09 2.54 4.81
C PHE A 16 -8.78 1.86 5.24
N CYS A 17 -8.23 0.94 4.45
CA CYS A 17 -6.95 0.29 4.74
C CYS A 17 -5.85 1.32 5.05
N ARG A 18 -5.74 2.39 4.24
CA ARG A 18 -4.72 3.44 4.41
C ARG A 18 -4.86 4.26 5.71
N THR A 19 -5.92 4.06 6.48
CA THR A 19 -6.06 4.68 7.82
C THR A 19 -5.37 3.89 8.92
N LEU A 20 -5.01 2.63 8.66
CA LEU A 20 -4.40 1.74 9.63
C LEU A 20 -2.89 2.00 9.75
N ASP A 21 -2.41 2.10 10.98
CA ASP A 21 -0.98 2.31 11.24
C ASP A 21 -0.21 0.98 11.13
N ASP A 22 1.02 1.05 10.61
CA ASP A 22 1.91 -0.08 10.39
C ASP A 22 1.29 -1.18 9.52
N VAL A 23 0.57 -0.76 8.47
CA VAL A 23 -0.08 -1.62 7.48
C VAL A 23 0.32 -1.21 6.07
N GLY A 24 0.60 -2.22 5.24
CA GLY A 24 0.73 -2.10 3.79
C GLY A 24 -0.60 -2.32 3.09
N CYS A 25 -0.98 -1.39 2.22
CA CYS A 25 -2.23 -1.42 1.45
C CYS A 25 -1.93 -1.42 -0.05
N GLY A 26 -2.23 -2.52 -0.75
CA GLY A 26 -2.09 -2.61 -2.20
C GLY A 26 -3.43 -2.40 -2.91
N PHE A 27 -3.49 -1.44 -3.83
CA PHE A 27 -4.66 -1.21 -4.67
C PHE A 27 -4.49 -1.85 -6.06
N TYR A 28 -5.41 -2.74 -6.41
CA TYR A 28 -5.40 -3.48 -7.68
C TYR A 28 -6.67 -3.14 -8.49
N PRO A 29 -6.70 -2.08 -9.31
CA PRO A 29 -7.91 -1.63 -9.98
C PRO A 29 -8.44 -2.62 -11.02
N ASN A 30 -7.57 -3.43 -11.61
CA ASN A 30 -7.93 -4.50 -12.56
C ASN A 30 -8.28 -5.83 -11.86
N SER A 31 -8.30 -5.82 -10.52
CA SER A 31 -8.80 -6.91 -9.67
C SER A 31 -9.92 -6.40 -8.74
N LYS A 32 -10.51 -7.30 -7.94
CA LYS A 32 -11.67 -6.99 -7.08
C LYS A 32 -11.34 -6.91 -5.58
N PHE A 33 -10.06 -6.91 -5.22
CA PHE A 33 -9.61 -6.97 -3.84
C PHE A 33 -8.61 -5.84 -3.52
N VAL A 34 -8.39 -5.64 -2.22
CA VAL A 34 -7.29 -4.87 -1.64
C VAL A 34 -6.32 -5.83 -0.98
N HIS A 35 -5.02 -5.68 -1.25
CA HIS A 35 -4.00 -6.39 -0.49
C HIS A 35 -3.76 -5.67 0.83
N VAL A 36 -3.68 -6.43 1.92
CA VAL A 36 -3.39 -5.94 3.27
C VAL A 36 -2.29 -6.79 3.90
N ASP A 37 -1.26 -6.16 4.42
CA ASP A 37 -0.21 -6.84 5.17
C ASP A 37 0.25 -6.02 6.39
N VAL A 38 0.57 -6.71 7.49
CA VAL A 38 1.04 -6.06 8.72
C VAL A 38 2.54 -5.80 8.62
N ARG A 39 2.96 -4.59 8.97
CA ARG A 39 4.35 -4.13 8.94
C ARG A 39 4.94 -4.09 10.34
N ARG A 40 6.26 -3.85 10.41
CA ARG A 40 6.94 -3.60 11.68
C ARG A 40 6.43 -2.29 12.29
N PRO A 41 6.43 -2.18 13.63
CA PRO A 41 6.12 -0.92 14.30
C PRO A 41 6.95 0.25 13.78
N GLY A 42 6.30 1.37 13.51
CA GLY A 42 6.94 2.58 12.98
C GLY A 42 7.24 2.53 11.48
N ALA A 43 6.63 1.61 10.72
CA ALA A 43 6.64 1.64 9.26
C ALA A 43 5.63 2.66 8.70
N GLY A 44 4.66 3.07 9.52
CA GLY A 44 3.64 4.02 9.13
C GLY A 44 2.64 3.43 8.15
N ARG A 45 2.15 4.25 7.22
CA ARG A 45 1.09 3.90 6.26
C ARG A 45 1.71 3.73 4.89
N VAL A 46 1.91 2.48 4.48
CA VAL A 46 2.54 2.13 3.19
C VAL A 46 1.44 1.77 2.20
N PHE A 47 1.54 2.25 0.96
CA PHE A 47 0.63 1.83 -0.09
C PHE A 47 1.30 1.79 -1.46
N TRP A 48 0.69 1.07 -2.38
CA TRP A 48 1.08 1.01 -3.79
C TRP A 48 -0.15 0.76 -4.66
N ILE A 49 0.01 0.96 -5.97
CA ILE A 49 -1.01 0.68 -6.98
C ILE A 49 -0.38 -0.25 -7.99
N ASP A 50 -0.97 -1.42 -8.20
CA ASP A 50 -0.54 -2.38 -9.23
C ASP A 50 -1.69 -2.57 -10.23
N ILE A 51 -1.48 -2.11 -11.46
CA ILE A 51 -2.50 -2.14 -12.51
C ILE A 51 -2.43 -3.41 -13.36
N SER A 52 -1.61 -4.40 -12.97
CA SER A 52 -1.55 -5.67 -13.68
C SER A 52 -2.89 -6.42 -13.67
N GLY A 53 -3.18 -7.11 -14.78
CA GLY A 53 -4.27 -8.05 -14.91
C GLY A 53 -3.92 -9.47 -14.42
N PRO A 54 -4.91 -10.37 -14.32
CA PRO A 54 -4.66 -11.75 -13.92
C PRO A 54 -3.67 -12.47 -14.84
N GLY A 55 -2.54 -12.91 -14.28
CA GLY A 55 -1.48 -13.61 -15.01
C GLY A 55 -0.46 -12.69 -15.69
N GLU A 56 -0.62 -11.38 -15.58
CA GLU A 56 0.35 -10.41 -16.09
C GLU A 56 1.45 -10.11 -15.06
N PRO A 57 2.64 -9.66 -15.50
CA PRO A 57 3.64 -9.11 -14.59
C PRO A 57 3.12 -7.85 -13.89
N SER A 58 3.57 -7.61 -12.65
CA SER A 58 3.23 -6.40 -11.90
C SER A 58 3.59 -5.12 -12.66
N GLU A 59 2.67 -4.16 -12.66
CA GLU A 59 2.86 -2.83 -13.24
C GLU A 59 2.44 -1.78 -12.21
N TYR A 60 3.44 -1.13 -11.60
CA TYR A 60 3.20 -0.14 -10.55
C TYR A 60 3.07 1.27 -11.13
N VAL A 61 2.10 2.03 -10.62
CA VAL A 61 1.86 3.42 -11.03
C VAL A 61 1.80 4.36 -9.83
N ASP A 62 2.08 5.64 -10.07
CA ASP A 62 2.11 6.64 -8.99
C ASP A 62 0.72 7.13 -8.58
N SER A 63 -0.24 7.09 -9.50
CA SER A 63 -1.57 7.63 -9.29
C SER A 63 -2.64 6.77 -9.95
N TRP A 64 -3.87 6.90 -9.46
CA TRP A 64 -5.07 6.32 -10.02
C TRP A 64 -6.26 7.27 -9.84
N PRO A 65 -6.98 7.63 -10.92
CA PRO A 65 -8.03 8.67 -10.88
C PRO A 65 -9.08 8.43 -9.78
N GLY A 66 -9.29 9.45 -8.94
CA GLY A 66 -10.30 9.42 -7.88
C GLY A 66 -9.98 8.50 -6.69
N VAL A 67 -8.78 7.90 -6.65
CA VAL A 67 -8.34 7.02 -5.55
C VAL A 67 -7.02 7.49 -4.95
N VAL A 68 -6.01 7.75 -5.80
CA VAL A 68 -4.70 8.25 -5.39
C VAL A 68 -4.25 9.30 -6.40
N GLU A 69 -4.06 10.53 -5.96
CA GLU A 69 -3.57 11.60 -6.84
C GLU A 69 -2.06 11.48 -7.11
N SER A 70 -1.28 10.97 -6.15
CA SER A 70 0.18 10.75 -6.27
C SER A 70 0.72 9.88 -5.13
N GLY A 71 1.95 9.36 -5.27
CA GLY A 71 2.72 8.71 -4.22
C GLY A 71 2.68 7.18 -4.23
N GLY A 72 1.99 6.55 -5.19
CA GLY A 72 1.95 5.09 -5.36
C GLY A 72 3.31 4.46 -5.68
N LEU A 73 4.27 5.25 -6.17
CA LEU A 73 5.66 4.84 -6.38
C LEU A 73 6.62 5.30 -5.29
N SER A 74 6.12 5.97 -4.25
CA SER A 74 6.99 6.38 -3.15
C SER A 74 7.52 5.14 -2.42
N SER A 75 8.84 4.96 -2.43
CA SER A 75 9.48 3.91 -1.65
C SER A 75 9.16 4.13 -0.17
N GLY A 76 8.34 3.26 0.41
CA GLY A 76 8.10 3.18 1.87
C GLY A 76 9.34 2.78 2.68
N ALA A 77 10.55 3.04 2.18
CA ALA A 77 11.76 2.94 2.95
C ALA A 77 11.77 4.09 3.96
N HIS A 78 11.17 3.84 5.13
CA HIS A 78 11.64 4.52 6.33
C HIS A 78 13.14 4.30 6.39
N ALA A 79 13.92 5.36 6.17
CA ALA A 79 15.29 5.40 6.59
C ALA A 79 15.30 4.96 8.05
N ALA A 80 15.96 3.85 8.34
CA ALA A 80 16.27 3.50 9.72
C ALA A 80 16.96 4.75 10.33
N PRO A 81 16.59 5.19 11.54
CA PRO A 81 17.37 6.23 12.20
C PRO A 81 18.81 5.72 12.26
N SER A 82 19.72 6.48 11.68
CA SER A 82 21.15 6.24 11.76
C SER A 82 21.52 6.24 13.25
N GLY A 83 21.59 5.04 13.83
CA GLY A 83 22.07 4.85 15.18
C GLY A 83 23.48 5.41 15.26
N THR A 84 23.63 6.55 15.92
CA THR A 84 24.92 7.04 16.35
C THR A 84 25.40 6.07 17.42
N ALA A 85 26.33 5.18 17.04
CA ALA A 85 27.05 4.36 17.99
C ALA A 85 27.83 5.29 18.93
N ALA A 86 27.44 5.32 20.21
CA ALA A 86 28.22 5.97 21.25
C ALA A 86 29.53 5.16 21.45
N PRO A 87 30.71 5.80 21.46
CA PRO A 87 31.95 5.11 21.74
C PRO A 87 32.02 4.71 23.21
N ARG A 88 32.54 3.50 23.47
CA ARG A 88 32.97 3.03 24.79
C ARG A 88 34.36 3.54 25.12
#